data_AF-U1Q5I8-F1
#
_entry.id   AF-U1Q5I8-F1
#
_cell.length_a   1.000
_cell.length_b   1.000
_cell.length_c   1.000
_cell.angle_alpha   90.00
_cell.angle_beta   90.00
_cell.angle_gamma   90.00
#
_symmetry.space_group_name_H-M   'P 1'
#
loop_
_entity.id
_entity.type
_entity.pdbx_description
1 polymer ?
#
loop_
_entity_poly.entity_id
_entity_poly.type
_entity_poly.pdbx_seq_one_letter_code
_entity_poly.pdbx_strand_id
1 'polypeptide(L)'
;MAVSPIVVRSALDEVIRLTATLPDPHESLLYVKAVPVDAMQRAGGSRPLDGLPFRLEAVLDDWDGGTPRTRASIASWAATWAASWCRWRHEDPGVRPDGDALAWLADNLEWAQENWPAMDEFAEELGEVRRRLREAHGLDPISSGRPCPVCDGTLVHEVTDDGVRPDYVCPRCGGVHTEQGLAKLARLRLCSADANLTRRDVARILNVSAARIRKWIHRGQIVEADGRISLAEARRLRDASSSAHRP
;
A
#
# COMPACT_ATOMS: atom_id res chain seq x y z
N MET A 1 4.72 18.49 -8.51
CA MET A 1 4.96 18.51 -7.05
C MET A 1 6.28 17.83 -6.86
N ALA A 2 7.29 18.47 -6.26
CA ALA A 2 8.62 17.87 -6.12
C ALA A 2 8.50 16.50 -5.44
N VAL A 3 8.95 15.45 -6.11
CA VAL A 3 8.92 14.08 -5.56
C VAL A 3 9.83 14.05 -4.33
N SER A 4 9.30 13.55 -3.21
CA SER A 4 10.07 13.52 -1.96
C SER A 4 11.27 12.56 -2.09
N PRO A 5 12.51 13.03 -1.84
CA PRO A 5 13.73 12.22 -2.00
C PRO A 5 13.70 10.90 -1.22
N ILE A 6 13.11 10.95 -0.03
CA ILE A 6 12.96 9.82 0.89
C ILE A 6 12.02 8.75 0.30
N VAL A 7 10.99 9.18 -0.43
CA VAL A 7 9.99 8.27 -1.04
C VAL A 7 10.61 7.52 -2.22
N VAL A 8 11.41 8.18 -3.06
CA VAL A 8 12.08 7.53 -4.21
C VAL A 8 13.10 6.51 -3.74
N ARG A 9 13.91 6.86 -2.73
CA ARG A 9 14.90 5.92 -2.16
C ARG A 9 14.22 4.68 -1.57
N SER A 10 13.21 4.88 -0.73
CA SER A 10 12.46 3.77 -0.14
C SER A 10 11.78 2.90 -1.20
N ALA A 11 11.30 3.48 -2.30
CA ALA A 11 10.71 2.73 -3.40
C ALA A 11 11.75 1.89 -4.15
N LEU A 12 12.94 2.45 -4.43
CA LEU A 12 14.03 1.76 -5.12
C LEU A 12 14.59 0.61 -4.29
N ASP A 13 14.78 0.81 -2.98
CA ASP A 13 15.22 -0.24 -2.05
C ASP A 13 14.23 -1.41 -2.01
N GLU A 14 12.93 -1.13 -2.05
CA GLU A 14 11.89 -2.15 -2.10
C GLU A 14 11.91 -2.91 -3.43
N VAL A 15 12.10 -2.22 -4.57
CA VAL A 15 12.25 -2.86 -5.89
C VAL A 15 13.46 -3.80 -5.93
N ILE A 16 14.62 -3.36 -5.41
CA ILE A 16 15.83 -4.18 -5.31
C ILE A 16 15.56 -5.45 -4.52
N ARG A 17 14.98 -5.31 -3.33
CA ARG A 17 14.66 -6.45 -2.45
C ARG A 17 13.68 -7.42 -3.11
N LEU A 18 12.56 -6.94 -3.66
CA LEU A 18 11.54 -7.80 -4.26
C LEU A 18 12.08 -8.51 -5.52
N THR A 19 12.85 -7.80 -6.35
CA THR A 19 13.44 -8.37 -7.56
C THR A 19 14.45 -9.49 -7.27
N ALA A 20 15.21 -9.37 -6.17
CA ALA A 20 16.11 -10.43 -5.72
C ALA A 20 15.36 -11.71 -5.30
N THR A 21 14.11 -11.57 -4.82
CA THR A 21 13.26 -12.70 -4.40
C THR A 21 12.40 -13.28 -5.51
N LEU A 22 12.29 -12.63 -6.67
CA LEU A 22 11.61 -13.21 -7.83
C LEU A 22 12.32 -14.49 -8.24
N PRO A 23 11.62 -15.63 -8.35
CA PRO A 23 12.26 -16.86 -8.79
C PRO A 23 12.73 -16.69 -10.24
N ASP A 24 13.88 -17.28 -10.58
CA ASP A 24 14.29 -17.31 -11.97
C ASP A 24 13.24 -18.11 -12.75
N PRO A 25 12.60 -17.52 -13.78
CA PRO A 25 11.67 -18.25 -14.64
C PRO A 25 12.27 -19.56 -15.17
N HIS A 26 13.59 -19.62 -15.41
CA HIS A 26 14.29 -20.83 -15.84
C HIS A 26 14.40 -21.87 -14.71
N GLU A 27 14.74 -21.47 -13.50
CA GLU A 27 14.79 -22.37 -12.34
C GLU A 27 13.41 -22.94 -11.98
N SER A 28 12.37 -22.13 -12.15
CA SER A 28 10.97 -22.51 -11.87
C SER A 28 10.42 -23.51 -12.89
N LEU A 29 10.87 -23.42 -14.14
CA LEU A 29 10.41 -24.29 -15.24
C LEU A 29 11.23 -25.56 -15.40
N LEU A 30 12.43 -25.64 -14.82
CA LEU A 30 13.23 -26.88 -14.79
C LEU A 30 12.53 -28.04 -14.06
N TYR A 31 11.55 -27.76 -13.19
CA TYR A 31 10.74 -28.79 -12.52
C TYR A 31 9.54 -29.29 -13.32
N VAL A 32 9.14 -28.59 -14.38
CA VAL A 32 8.13 -29.08 -15.34
C VAL A 32 8.87 -29.81 -16.46
N LYS A 33 9.36 -31.02 -16.16
CA LYS A 33 9.87 -31.94 -17.19
C LYS A 33 8.74 -32.40 -18.12
N ALA A 34 8.28 -31.52 -19.01
CA ALA A 34 7.71 -31.95 -20.26
C ALA A 34 8.88 -32.22 -21.20
N VAL A 35 9.25 -33.51 -21.33
CA VAL A 35 10.14 -33.95 -22.41
C VAL A 35 9.46 -33.59 -23.72
N PRO A 36 10.01 -32.71 -24.57
CA PRO A 36 9.49 -32.55 -25.91
C PRO A 36 9.94 -33.76 -26.71
N VAL A 37 9.00 -34.64 -27.03
CA VAL A 37 9.19 -35.68 -28.04
C VAL A 37 9.51 -34.95 -29.35
N ASP A 38 10.73 -35.16 -29.86
CA ASP A 38 11.23 -34.78 -31.21
C ASP A 38 11.82 -33.39 -31.49
N ALA A 39 11.91 -32.46 -30.54
CA ALA A 39 12.53 -31.14 -30.81
C ALA A 39 14.08 -31.12 -30.70
N MET A 40 14.69 -32.17 -30.15
CA MET A 40 16.13 -32.20 -29.82
C MET A 40 17.06 -32.47 -31.02
N GLN A 41 16.54 -32.66 -32.24
CA GLN A 41 17.33 -33.18 -33.37
C GLN A 41 17.66 -32.17 -34.50
N ARG A 42 17.26 -30.89 -34.45
CA ARG A 42 17.51 -29.98 -35.60
C ARG A 42 18.18 -28.63 -35.37
N ALA A 43 18.51 -28.24 -34.15
CA ALA A 43 19.27 -26.99 -33.94
C ALA A 43 20.65 -27.31 -33.37
N GLY A 44 21.64 -27.32 -34.26
CA GLY A 44 23.05 -27.33 -33.87
C GLY A 44 23.36 -26.12 -32.99
N GLY A 45 24.04 -26.40 -31.87
CA GLY A 45 24.87 -25.50 -31.09
C GLY A 45 24.44 -24.04 -31.02
N SER A 46 23.59 -23.70 -30.06
CA SER A 46 23.59 -22.38 -29.42
C SER A 46 23.09 -22.57 -27.99
N ARG A 47 23.73 -21.88 -27.04
CA ARG A 47 23.37 -21.83 -25.62
C ARG A 47 21.84 -21.77 -25.44
N PRO A 48 21.27 -22.33 -24.36
CA PRO A 48 19.91 -21.98 -23.98
C PRO A 48 19.86 -20.45 -23.91
N LEU A 49 19.02 -19.85 -24.76
CA LEU A 49 18.73 -18.43 -24.70
C LEU A 49 18.23 -18.15 -23.28
N ASP A 50 18.70 -17.07 -22.66
CA ASP A 50 18.27 -16.61 -21.33
C ASP A 50 16.79 -16.14 -21.32
N GLY A 51 15.87 -16.82 -22.02
CA GLY A 51 14.45 -16.49 -22.15
C GLY A 51 13.51 -17.68 -21.87
N LEU A 52 12.29 -17.37 -21.40
CA LEU A 52 11.24 -18.35 -21.12
C LEU A 52 10.97 -19.27 -22.33
N PRO A 53 10.52 -20.53 -22.11
CA PRO A 53 10.08 -21.41 -23.19
C PRO A 53 9.08 -20.72 -24.12
N PHE A 54 9.19 -20.98 -25.42
CA PHE A 54 8.34 -20.40 -26.47
C PHE A 54 8.42 -18.86 -26.60
N ARG A 55 9.47 -18.23 -26.06
CA ARG A 55 9.62 -16.77 -26.04
C ARG A 55 8.50 -16.06 -25.27
N LEU A 56 7.94 -16.71 -24.24
CA LEU A 56 6.87 -16.13 -23.42
C LEU A 56 7.30 -14.84 -22.71
N GLU A 57 8.60 -14.60 -22.54
CA GLU A 57 9.15 -13.32 -22.10
C GLU A 57 8.72 -12.18 -23.03
N ALA A 58 8.69 -12.38 -24.35
CA ALA A 58 8.27 -11.34 -25.29
C ALA A 58 6.76 -11.03 -25.23
N VAL A 59 5.96 -11.95 -24.67
CA VAL A 59 4.51 -11.78 -24.47
C VAL A 59 4.20 -11.21 -23.09
N LEU A 60 5.00 -11.57 -22.08
CA LEU A 60 4.85 -11.11 -20.70
C LEU A 60 5.48 -9.73 -20.47
N ASP A 61 6.58 -9.44 -21.16
CA ASP A 61 7.38 -8.21 -21.13
C ASP A 61 7.13 -7.35 -22.39
N ASP A 62 5.86 -7.16 -22.77
CA ASP A 62 5.49 -6.19 -23.80
C ASP A 62 5.82 -4.77 -23.31
N TRP A 63 6.89 -4.19 -23.87
CA TRP A 63 7.38 -2.86 -23.54
C TRP A 63 6.45 -1.76 -24.07
N ASP A 64 5.76 -2.01 -25.19
CA ASP A 64 4.84 -1.07 -25.84
C ASP A 64 3.43 -1.11 -25.21
N GLY A 65 3.07 -2.25 -24.58
CA GLY A 65 1.78 -2.51 -23.93
C GLY A 65 1.76 -2.37 -22.40
N GLY A 66 2.92 -2.29 -21.74
CA GLY A 66 3.05 -1.85 -20.36
C GLY A 66 3.74 -2.82 -19.39
N THR A 67 4.74 -2.26 -18.72
CA THR A 67 5.41 -2.67 -17.47
C THR A 67 6.27 -3.94 -17.49
N PRO A 68 7.54 -3.88 -17.03
CA PRO A 68 8.38 -5.07 -16.89
C PRO A 68 7.84 -6.02 -15.81
N ARG A 69 7.74 -7.33 -16.12
CA ARG A 69 7.19 -8.37 -15.22
C ARG A 69 8.20 -9.46 -14.82
N THR A 70 9.34 -9.53 -15.49
CA THR A 70 10.39 -10.52 -15.21
C THR A 70 11.62 -9.85 -14.62
N ARG A 71 12.48 -10.62 -13.95
CA ARG A 71 13.77 -10.12 -13.45
C ARG A 71 14.61 -9.52 -14.58
N ALA A 72 14.58 -10.13 -15.77
CA ALA A 72 15.29 -9.65 -16.95
C ALA A 72 14.74 -8.32 -17.47
N SER A 73 13.42 -8.13 -17.50
CA SER A 73 12.83 -6.86 -17.95
C SER A 73 13.00 -5.74 -16.93
N ILE A 74 12.98 -6.04 -15.62
CA ILE A 74 13.31 -5.06 -14.57
C ILE A 74 14.79 -4.66 -14.66
N ALA A 75 15.70 -5.61 -14.87
CA ALA A 75 17.12 -5.31 -15.07
C ALA A 75 17.36 -4.47 -16.35
N SER A 76 16.62 -4.75 -17.43
CA SER A 76 16.67 -3.96 -18.68
C SER A 76 16.15 -2.53 -18.50
N TRP A 77 15.04 -2.37 -17.77
CA TRP A 77 14.49 -1.07 -17.37
C TRP A 77 15.53 -0.28 -16.55
N ALA A 78 16.10 -0.91 -15.53
CA ALA A 78 17.13 -0.30 -14.69
C ALA A 78 18.37 0.08 -15.51
N ALA A 79 18.81 -0.77 -16.44
CA ALA A 79 19.94 -0.50 -17.31
C ALA A 79 19.70 0.70 -18.24
N THR A 80 18.47 0.90 -18.69
CA THR A 80 18.08 2.05 -19.53
C THR A 80 18.21 3.36 -18.77
N TRP A 81 17.71 3.40 -17.53
CA TRP A 81 17.86 4.56 -16.65
C TRP A 81 19.32 4.79 -16.24
N ALA A 82 20.03 3.72 -15.84
CA ALA A 82 21.44 3.81 -15.45
C ALA A 82 22.32 4.34 -16.59
N ALA A 83 22.10 3.87 -17.82
CA ALA A 83 22.82 4.38 -19.00
C ALA A 83 22.50 5.85 -19.28
N SER A 84 21.25 6.27 -19.08
CA SER A 84 20.81 7.65 -19.30
C SER A 84 21.44 8.61 -18.29
N TRP A 85 21.42 8.25 -17.00
CA TRP A 85 22.07 9.00 -15.94
C TRP A 85 23.59 9.06 -16.12
N CYS A 86 24.21 7.93 -16.47
CA CYS A 86 25.65 7.84 -16.70
C CYS A 86 26.09 8.75 -17.87
N ARG A 87 25.37 8.72 -18.99
CA ARG A 87 25.64 9.59 -20.14
C ARG A 87 25.50 11.07 -19.80
N TRP A 88 24.50 11.44 -18.99
CA TRP A 88 24.32 12.82 -18.55
C TRP A 88 25.37 13.26 -17.54
N ARG A 89 25.77 12.37 -16.63
CA ARG A 89 26.79 12.64 -15.61
C ARG A 89 28.17 12.88 -16.21
N HIS A 90 28.55 12.08 -17.20
CA HIS A 90 29.90 12.05 -17.73
C HIS A 90 30.04 12.75 -19.09
N GLU A 91 28.93 13.18 -19.70
CA GLU A 91 28.88 13.76 -21.05
C GLU A 91 29.56 12.89 -22.13
N ASP A 92 29.79 11.60 -21.84
CA ASP A 92 30.51 10.67 -22.68
C ASP A 92 29.61 9.45 -23.01
N PRO A 93 29.29 9.20 -24.29
CA PRO A 93 28.49 8.05 -24.70
C PRO A 93 29.20 6.69 -24.55
N GLY A 94 30.52 6.68 -24.32
CA GLY A 94 31.33 5.47 -24.15
C GLY A 94 31.36 4.93 -22.72
N VAL A 95 31.05 5.75 -21.71
CA VAL A 95 31.01 5.32 -20.31
C VAL A 95 29.72 4.55 -20.06
N ARG A 96 29.85 3.32 -19.56
CA ARG A 96 28.72 2.47 -19.20
C ARG A 96 28.66 2.27 -17.69
N PRO A 97 27.44 2.17 -17.12
CA PRO A 97 27.29 1.78 -15.72
C PRO A 97 27.92 0.39 -15.53
N ASP A 98 28.72 0.30 -14.48
CA ASP A 98 29.46 -0.87 -14.03
C ASP A 98 28.65 -1.64 -12.99
N GLY A 99 28.57 -2.97 -13.17
CA GLY A 99 27.88 -3.87 -12.24
C GLY A 99 26.37 -4.03 -12.48
N ASP A 100 25.64 -4.34 -11.42
CA ASP A 100 24.18 -4.49 -11.44
C ASP A 100 23.49 -3.13 -11.60
N ALA A 101 22.58 -3.01 -12.56
CA ALA A 101 21.98 -1.72 -12.91
C ALA A 101 21.11 -1.14 -11.79
N LEU A 102 20.43 -1.98 -11.01
CA LEU A 102 19.62 -1.52 -9.87
C LEU A 102 20.51 -1.02 -8.73
N ALA A 103 21.58 -1.74 -8.41
CA ALA A 103 22.57 -1.29 -7.42
C ALA A 103 23.21 0.04 -7.85
N TRP A 104 23.58 0.16 -9.13
CA TRP A 104 24.14 1.40 -9.67
C TRP A 104 23.15 2.57 -9.55
N LEU A 105 21.86 2.37 -9.84
CA LEU A 105 20.83 3.39 -9.65
C LEU A 105 20.72 3.82 -8.18
N ALA A 106 20.78 2.88 -7.24
CA ALA A 106 20.69 3.19 -5.81
C ALA A 106 21.87 4.04 -5.33
N ASP A 107 23.09 3.69 -5.74
CA ASP A 107 24.31 4.41 -5.39
C ASP A 107 24.35 5.83 -5.99
N ASN A 108 23.72 6.01 -7.15
CA ASN A 108 23.73 7.28 -7.87
C ASN A 108 22.45 8.12 -7.68
N LEU A 109 21.51 7.68 -6.84
CA LEU A 109 20.21 8.30 -6.66
C LEU A 109 20.30 9.73 -6.09
N GLU A 110 21.19 9.97 -5.13
CA GLU A 110 21.39 11.31 -4.54
C GLU A 110 21.84 12.33 -5.59
N TRP A 111 22.81 11.95 -6.41
CA TRP A 111 23.28 12.78 -7.51
C TRP A 111 22.16 13.03 -8.53
N ALA A 112 21.38 12.00 -8.89
CA ALA A 112 20.29 12.12 -9.85
C ALA A 112 19.19 13.05 -9.34
N GLN A 113 18.83 12.98 -8.04
CA GLN A 113 17.84 13.86 -7.44
C GLN A 113 18.20 15.35 -7.53
N GLU A 114 19.49 15.68 -7.52
CA GLU A 114 19.98 17.06 -7.61
C GLU A 114 20.21 17.54 -9.05
N ASN A 115 20.57 16.63 -9.97
CA ASN A 115 21.14 17.00 -11.28
C ASN A 115 20.36 16.47 -12.49
N TRP A 116 19.48 15.49 -12.32
CA TRP A 116 18.74 14.86 -13.42
C TRP A 116 17.41 15.60 -13.67
N PRO A 117 17.16 16.05 -14.92
CA PRO A 117 15.98 16.88 -15.22
C PRO A 117 14.65 16.12 -15.21
N ALA A 118 14.65 14.79 -15.43
CA ALA A 118 13.45 13.96 -15.56
C ALA A 118 13.28 13.01 -14.37
N MET A 119 13.51 13.49 -13.14
CA MET A 119 13.33 12.67 -11.93
C MET A 119 11.87 12.31 -11.66
N ASP A 120 10.93 13.14 -12.08
CA ASP A 120 9.49 12.88 -11.93
C ASP A 120 9.05 11.68 -12.79
N GLU A 121 9.57 11.55 -14.02
CA GLU A 121 9.30 10.41 -14.92
C GLU A 121 9.90 9.11 -14.37
N PHE A 122 11.15 9.16 -13.90
CA PHE A 122 11.77 8.02 -13.20
C PHE A 122 10.95 7.58 -11.98
N ALA A 123 10.47 8.53 -11.18
CA ALA A 123 9.68 8.22 -9.99
C ALA A 123 8.31 7.61 -10.32
N GLU A 124 7.67 8.04 -11.41
CA GLU A 124 6.42 7.47 -11.90
C GLU A 124 6.63 6.02 -12.37
N GLU A 125 7.63 5.78 -13.21
CA GLU A 125 7.96 4.43 -13.67
C GLU A 125 8.38 3.51 -12.53
N LEU A 126 9.22 3.98 -11.61
CA LEU A 126 9.62 3.24 -10.42
C LEU A 126 8.41 2.90 -9.55
N GLY A 127 7.45 3.82 -9.43
CA GLY A 127 6.19 3.60 -8.71
C GLY A 127 5.37 2.47 -9.34
N GLU A 128 5.29 2.43 -10.66
CA GLU A 128 4.57 1.39 -11.40
C GLU A 128 5.28 0.02 -11.31
N VAL A 129 6.61 -0.03 -11.47
CA VAL A 129 7.41 -1.25 -11.27
C VAL A 129 7.24 -1.80 -9.85
N ARG A 130 7.36 -0.93 -8.84
CA ARG A 130 7.15 -1.29 -7.44
C ARG A 130 5.75 -1.83 -7.20
N ARG A 131 4.73 -1.18 -7.75
CA ARG A 131 3.33 -1.62 -7.62
C ARG A 131 3.16 -3.03 -8.15
N ARG A 132 3.66 -3.33 -9.36
CA ARG A 132 3.59 -4.67 -9.96
C ARG A 132 4.32 -5.74 -9.17
N LEU A 133 5.51 -5.41 -8.66
CA LEU A 133 6.24 -6.34 -7.78
C LEU A 133 5.41 -6.65 -6.55
N ARG A 134 4.79 -5.65 -5.91
CA ARG A 134 3.89 -5.89 -4.78
C ARG A 134 2.69 -6.75 -5.15
N GLU A 135 2.06 -6.52 -6.30
CA GLU A 135 0.97 -7.39 -6.80
C GLU A 135 1.46 -8.86 -6.93
N ALA A 136 2.61 -9.06 -7.57
CA ALA A 136 3.19 -10.39 -7.81
C ALA A 136 3.57 -11.12 -6.51
N HIS A 137 4.03 -10.38 -5.51
CA HIS A 137 4.36 -10.90 -4.18
C HIS A 137 3.13 -11.00 -3.25
N GLY A 138 1.94 -10.61 -3.70
CA GLY A 138 0.73 -10.59 -2.87
C GLY A 138 0.78 -9.56 -1.74
N LEU A 139 1.62 -8.53 -1.88
CA LEU A 139 1.83 -7.44 -0.91
C LEU A 139 0.89 -6.25 -1.15
N ASP A 140 -0.17 -6.47 -1.94
CA ASP A 140 -1.19 -5.46 -2.20
C ASP A 140 -1.99 -5.16 -0.93
N PRO A 141 -2.20 -3.87 -0.60
CA PRO A 141 -3.00 -3.53 0.55
C PRO A 141 -4.44 -4.05 0.43
N ILE A 142 -4.91 -4.72 1.47
CA ILE A 142 -6.26 -5.26 1.53
C ILE A 142 -7.21 -4.13 1.92
N SER A 143 -8.17 -3.81 1.06
CA SER A 143 -9.19 -2.79 1.39
C SER A 143 -9.98 -3.19 2.63
N SER A 144 -10.06 -2.29 3.60
CA SER A 144 -10.91 -2.49 4.78
C SER A 144 -12.37 -2.11 4.55
N GLY A 145 -12.67 -1.42 3.44
CA GLY A 145 -13.98 -0.81 3.17
C GLY A 145 -14.35 0.36 4.08
N ARG A 146 -13.45 0.80 4.99
CA ARG A 146 -13.72 1.90 5.94
C ARG A 146 -13.19 3.23 5.40
N PRO A 147 -13.93 4.34 5.57
CA PRO A 147 -13.44 5.65 5.19
C PRO A 147 -12.44 6.20 6.23
N CYS A 148 -11.44 6.90 5.74
CA CYS A 148 -10.45 7.61 6.55
C CYS A 148 -11.13 8.81 7.21
N PRO A 149 -10.98 9.01 8.53
CA PRO A 149 -11.60 10.14 9.21
C PRO A 149 -11.03 11.50 8.78
N VAL A 150 -9.83 11.57 8.20
CA VAL A 150 -9.18 12.85 7.87
C VAL A 150 -9.52 13.33 6.46
N CYS A 151 -9.56 12.41 5.48
CA CYS A 151 -9.65 12.76 4.06
C CYS A 151 -10.69 11.95 3.27
N ASP A 152 -11.53 11.19 3.97
CA ASP A 152 -12.56 10.29 3.43
C ASP A 152 -12.06 9.24 2.42
N GLY A 153 -10.75 9.07 2.25
CA GLY A 153 -10.17 8.01 1.42
C GLY A 153 -10.35 6.62 2.06
N THR A 154 -10.36 5.56 1.27
CA THR A 154 -10.52 4.19 1.80
C THR A 154 -9.28 3.76 2.59
N LEU A 155 -9.50 3.25 3.80
CA LEU A 155 -8.47 2.65 4.63
C LEU A 155 -8.15 1.23 4.14
N VAL A 156 -6.88 0.87 4.19
CA VAL A 156 -6.36 -0.44 3.78
C VAL A 156 -5.56 -1.08 4.92
N HIS A 157 -5.46 -2.40 4.92
CA HIS A 157 -4.45 -3.12 5.68
C HIS A 157 -3.23 -3.32 4.80
N GLU A 158 -2.08 -2.86 5.26
CA GLU A 158 -0.82 -3.14 4.57
C GLU A 158 -0.45 -4.62 4.76
N VAL A 159 -0.10 -5.28 3.67
CA VAL A 159 0.50 -6.61 3.69
C VAL A 159 2.02 -6.41 3.69
N THR A 160 2.67 -7.01 4.67
CA THR A 160 4.12 -6.99 4.86
C THR A 160 4.67 -8.42 4.83
N ASP A 161 5.99 -8.57 4.82
CA ASP A 161 6.64 -9.88 4.88
C ASP A 161 6.25 -10.67 6.16
N ASP A 162 5.94 -9.96 7.25
CA ASP A 162 5.45 -10.53 8.53
C ASP A 162 3.94 -10.81 8.55
N GLY A 163 3.26 -10.62 7.41
CA GLY A 163 1.81 -10.79 7.24
C GLY A 163 1.03 -9.48 7.21
N VAL A 164 -0.28 -9.58 7.42
CA VAL A 164 -1.21 -8.44 7.34
C VAL A 164 -1.12 -7.61 8.62
N ARG A 165 -0.76 -6.33 8.49
CA ARG A 165 -0.73 -5.42 9.64
C ARG A 165 -2.12 -5.24 10.25
N PRO A 166 -2.23 -5.26 11.59
CA PRO A 166 -3.52 -5.05 12.27
C PRO A 166 -4.02 -3.60 12.15
N ASP A 167 -3.12 -2.67 11.83
CA ASP A 167 -3.43 -1.26 11.67
C ASP A 167 -4.04 -0.96 10.30
N TYR A 168 -4.90 0.05 10.27
CA TYR A 168 -5.46 0.64 9.06
C TYR A 168 -4.59 1.81 8.60
N VAL A 169 -4.20 1.83 7.33
CA VAL A 169 -3.45 2.94 6.72
C VAL A 169 -4.30 3.59 5.66
N CYS A 170 -4.28 4.92 5.59
CA CYS A 170 -4.90 5.66 4.48
C CYS A 170 -3.86 5.96 3.40
N PRO A 171 -3.99 5.43 2.17
CA PRO A 171 -3.06 5.73 1.08
C PRO A 171 -3.06 7.20 0.66
N ARG A 172 -4.18 7.90 0.88
CA ARG A 172 -4.38 9.29 0.43
C ARG A 172 -3.70 10.32 1.33
N CYS A 173 -3.72 10.12 2.65
CA CYS A 173 -3.14 11.06 3.61
C CYS A 173 -1.99 10.47 4.46
N GLY A 174 -1.66 9.19 4.29
CA GLY A 174 -0.65 8.49 5.08
C GLY A 174 -1.03 8.25 6.55
N GLY A 175 -2.28 8.53 6.93
CA GLY A 175 -2.73 8.37 8.32
C GLY A 175 -2.80 6.90 8.74
N VAL A 176 -2.22 6.59 9.90
CA VAL A 176 -2.29 5.27 10.54
C VAL A 176 -3.35 5.30 11.64
N HIS A 177 -4.23 4.30 11.65
CA HIS A 177 -5.34 4.20 12.57
C HIS A 177 -5.48 2.77 13.10
N THR A 178 -5.66 2.63 14.41
CA THR A 178 -6.02 1.35 15.02
C THR A 178 -7.53 1.17 15.05
N GLU A 179 -8.02 -0.07 15.17
CA GLU A 179 -9.46 -0.33 15.32
C GLU A 179 -10.05 0.42 16.53
N GLN A 180 -9.35 0.39 17.67
CA GLN A 180 -9.74 1.11 18.88
C GLN A 180 -9.75 2.63 18.66
N GLY A 181 -8.77 3.16 17.91
CA GLY A 181 -8.68 4.57 17.55
C GLY A 181 -9.86 5.01 16.68
N LEU A 182 -10.20 4.24 15.65
CA LEU A 182 -11.37 4.49 14.79
C LEU A 182 -12.67 4.43 15.59
N ALA A 183 -12.83 3.43 16.47
CA ALA A 183 -14.00 3.32 17.33
C ALA A 183 -14.13 4.53 18.28
N LYS A 184 -13.01 5.00 18.84
CA LYS A 184 -12.98 6.20 19.68
C LYS A 184 -13.34 7.47 18.89
N LEU A 185 -12.80 7.64 17.69
CA LEU A 185 -13.13 8.77 16.81
C LEU A 185 -14.60 8.76 16.39
N ALA A 186 -15.14 7.60 16.02
CA ALA A 186 -16.56 7.46 15.72
C ALA A 186 -17.43 7.82 16.94
N ARG A 187 -17.04 7.36 18.14
CA ARG A 187 -17.71 7.73 19.39
C ARG A 187 -17.66 9.23 19.64
N LEU A 188 -16.52 9.89 19.45
CA LEU A 188 -16.37 11.33 19.61
C LEU A 188 -17.22 12.11 18.60
N ARG A 189 -17.26 11.68 17.34
CA ARG A 189 -18.11 12.29 16.29
C ARG A 189 -19.59 12.18 16.59
N LEU A 190 -20.05 10.99 17.00
CA LEU A 190 -21.43 10.82 17.47
C LEU A 190 -21.69 11.71 18.67
N CYS A 191 -20.71 11.83 19.57
CA CYS A 191 -20.81 12.67 20.74
C CYS A 191 -20.86 14.17 20.42
N SER A 192 -20.19 14.64 19.37
CA SER A 192 -20.18 16.04 18.94
C SER A 192 -21.36 16.39 18.04
N ALA A 193 -21.89 15.43 17.28
CA ALA A 193 -23.02 15.63 16.37
C ALA A 193 -24.40 15.53 17.06
N ASP A 194 -24.44 15.23 18.36
CA ASP A 194 -25.67 15.11 19.16
C ASP A 194 -26.74 14.22 18.51
N ALA A 195 -26.28 13.12 17.90
CA ALA A 195 -27.13 12.23 17.12
C ALA A 195 -28.23 11.55 17.95
N ASN A 196 -29.39 11.34 17.32
CA ASN A 196 -30.45 10.51 17.86
C ASN A 196 -30.12 9.03 17.60
N LEU A 197 -29.94 8.26 18.67
CA LEU A 197 -29.45 6.88 18.62
C LEU A 197 -30.36 5.94 19.41
N THR A 198 -30.26 4.64 19.18
CA THR A 198 -31.04 3.67 19.95
C THR A 198 -30.62 3.67 21.43
N ARG A 199 -31.52 3.25 22.32
CA ARG A 199 -31.21 3.13 23.77
C ARG A 199 -29.96 2.29 24.03
N ARG A 200 -29.75 1.21 23.26
CA ARG A 200 -28.60 0.30 23.40
C ARG A 200 -27.30 1.00 23.01
N ASP A 201 -27.33 1.79 21.94
CA ASP A 201 -26.15 2.52 21.47
C ASP A 201 -25.77 3.63 22.45
N VAL A 202 -26.75 4.40 22.94
CA VAL A 202 -26.51 5.44 23.95
C VAL A 202 -25.96 4.84 25.25
N ALA A 203 -26.48 3.71 25.72
CA ALA A 203 -25.96 3.03 26.91
C ALA A 203 -24.47 2.68 26.75
N ARG A 204 -24.10 2.10 25.61
CA ARG A 204 -22.75 1.72 25.25
C ARG A 204 -21.82 2.94 25.07
N ILE A 205 -22.29 3.97 24.38
CA ILE A 205 -21.52 5.21 24.11
C ILE A 205 -21.32 6.05 25.37
N LEU A 206 -22.26 6.07 26.30
CA LEU A 206 -22.12 6.83 27.54
C LEU A 206 -21.56 6.01 28.71
N ASN A 207 -21.37 4.70 28.50
CA ASN A 207 -20.99 3.73 29.53
C ASN A 207 -21.96 3.76 30.73
N VAL A 208 -23.26 3.75 30.46
CA VAL A 208 -24.34 3.74 31.47
C VAL A 208 -25.22 2.52 31.29
N SER A 209 -25.82 2.03 32.38
CA SER A 209 -26.71 0.86 32.30
C SER A 209 -28.00 1.18 31.54
N ALA A 210 -28.55 0.20 30.82
CA ALA A 210 -29.82 0.34 30.12
C ALA A 210 -31.00 0.65 31.07
N ALA A 211 -30.92 0.21 32.33
CA ALA A 211 -31.89 0.54 33.36
C ALA A 211 -31.89 2.04 33.72
N ARG A 212 -30.71 2.68 33.70
CA ARG A 212 -30.56 4.11 33.95
C ARG A 212 -31.23 4.94 32.86
N ILE A 213 -31.02 4.57 31.60
CA ILE A 213 -31.69 5.21 30.46
C ILE A 213 -33.22 5.06 30.55
N ARG A 214 -33.72 3.86 30.87
CA ARG A 214 -35.16 3.64 31.08
C ARG A 214 -35.74 4.54 32.18
N LYS A 215 -35.01 4.75 33.28
CA LYS A 215 -35.44 5.67 34.35
C LYS A 215 -35.52 7.12 33.86
N TRP A 216 -34.57 7.58 33.05
CA TRP A 216 -34.61 8.94 32.49
C TRP A 216 -35.81 9.15 31.57
N ILE A 217 -36.11 8.17 30.71
CA ILE A 217 -37.30 8.19 29.85
C ILE A 217 -38.58 8.19 30.69
N HIS A 218 -38.68 7.28 31.66
CA HIS A 218 -39.87 7.17 32.51
C HIS A 218 -40.15 8.42 33.35
N ARG A 219 -39.09 9.16 33.72
CA ARG A 219 -39.19 10.45 34.44
C ARG A 219 -39.47 11.65 33.52
N GLY A 220 -39.60 11.44 32.20
CA GLY A 220 -39.78 12.51 31.22
C GLY A 220 -38.56 13.40 31.04
N GLN A 221 -37.37 12.95 31.45
CA GLN A 221 -36.13 13.74 31.35
C GLN A 221 -35.46 13.64 29.96
N ILE A 222 -35.82 12.61 29.19
CA ILE A 222 -35.40 12.40 27.80
C ILE A 222 -36.65 12.00 27.03
N VAL A 223 -36.86 12.63 25.88
CA VAL A 223 -37.95 12.25 24.96
C VAL A 223 -37.43 11.19 24.00
N GLU A 224 -38.24 10.15 23.81
CA GLU A 224 -37.96 9.11 22.83
C GLU A 224 -38.89 9.30 21.62
N ALA A 225 -38.28 9.42 20.44
CA ALA A 225 -38.99 9.48 19.17
C ALA A 225 -38.51 8.32 18.30
N ASP A 226 -39.44 7.51 17.78
CA ASP A 226 -39.17 6.36 16.92
C ASP A 226 -38.12 5.38 17.47
N GLY A 227 -38.13 5.14 18.78
CA GLY A 227 -37.18 4.24 19.43
C GLY A 227 -35.76 4.81 19.61
N ARG A 228 -35.56 6.09 19.29
CA ARG A 228 -34.29 6.80 19.36
C ARG A 228 -34.35 7.92 20.40
N ILE A 229 -33.23 8.16 21.04
CA ILE A 229 -33.07 9.19 22.07
C ILE A 229 -31.87 10.09 21.75
N SER A 230 -31.96 11.35 22.16
CA SER A 230 -30.87 12.31 21.99
C SER A 230 -29.67 11.93 22.86
N LEU A 231 -28.50 11.76 22.23
CA LEU A 231 -27.25 11.52 22.95
C LEU A 231 -26.85 12.73 23.80
N ALA A 232 -27.21 13.95 23.38
CA ALA A 232 -26.89 15.20 24.08
C ALA A 232 -27.61 15.31 25.42
N GLU A 233 -28.92 15.03 25.43
CA GLU A 233 -29.74 15.03 26.64
C GLU A 233 -29.29 13.93 27.61
N ALA A 234 -29.05 12.73 27.11
CA ALA A 234 -28.53 11.62 27.91
C ALA A 234 -27.16 11.92 28.53
N ARG A 235 -26.27 12.62 27.80
CA ARG A 235 -24.98 13.05 28.34
C ARG A 235 -25.15 14.09 29.44
N ARG A 236 -25.98 15.11 29.23
CA ARG A 236 -26.28 16.14 30.24
C ARG A 236 -26.77 15.53 31.55
N LEU A 237 -27.67 14.54 31.48
CA LEU A 237 -28.19 13.85 32.66
C LEU A 237 -27.15 12.97 33.36
N ARG A 238 -26.27 12.32 32.60
CA ARG A 238 -25.14 11.56 33.16
C ARG A 238 -24.24 12.50 33.95
N ASP A 239 -23.83 13.60 33.34
CA ASP A 239 -22.86 14.53 33.91
C ASP A 239 -23.43 15.22 35.16
N ALA A 240 -24.70 15.67 35.10
CA ALA A 240 -25.42 16.23 36.25
C ALA A 240 -25.51 15.25 37.44
N SER A 241 -25.72 13.96 37.15
CA SER A 241 -25.76 12.93 38.19
C SER A 241 -24.38 12.61 38.78
N SER A 242 -23.30 12.77 37.99
CA SER A 242 -21.93 12.55 38.44
C SER A 242 -21.41 13.72 39.28
N SER A 243 -21.83 14.95 38.97
CA SER A 243 -21.53 16.13 39.79
C SER A 243 -22.26 16.15 41.13
N ALA A 244 -23.46 15.55 41.23
CA ALA A 244 -24.21 15.43 42.47
C ALA A 244 -23.65 14.40 43.48
N HIS A 245 -22.59 13.66 43.10
CA HIS A 245 -22.01 12.57 43.90
C HIS A 245 -20.54 12.80 44.27
N ARG A 246 -20.02 14.02 44.07
CA ARG A 246 -18.68 14.42 44.50
C ARG A 246 -18.80 15.13 45.85
N PRO A 247 -18.24 14.58 46.95
CA PRO A 247 -18.19 15.27 48.24
C PRO A 247 -17.31 16.52 48.20
#